data_AF-A0A2V2UZ03-F1
#
_entry.id   AF-A0A2V2UZ03-F1
#
_cell.length_a   1.000
_cell.length_b   1.000
_cell.length_c   1.000
_cell.angle_alpha   90.00
_cell.angle_beta   90.00
_cell.angle_gamma   90.00
#
_symmetry.space_group_name_H-M   'P 1'
#
loop_
_entity.id
_entity.type
_entity.pdbx_description
1 polymer ?
#
loop_
_entity_poly.entity_id
_entity_poly.type
_entity_poly.pdbx_seq_one_letter_code
_entity_poly.pdbx_strand_id
1 'polypeptide(L)'
;MPPKQNRVQGGNAKSRASAVPQGGRRRAIQEFEGKRDQPSATHIRAESQQPQWTTYSYIKDILLERSTLSYKMRLNEFIRSYLGEEWVVERDGSVVMEAFVLGPTVFIQNQQLLELIFNLAAYQELKRELEERKILWEAVYKLHHEGLYFLDQWRDYEGKDTVAPLARRKLNRVLTQVLREERREAEERARRDKQQVMFNLFAKIEDLLFRGRVRVMKIKLNDFLTLEMEGRGILRANRNVLLRDFISDPTRYIPDAGVLGEIQAADAYAGWKGL
;
A
#
# COMPACT_ATOMS: atom_id res chain seq x y z
N MET A 1 35.48 48.81 24.90
CA MET A 1 34.95 50.19 24.99
C MET A 1 33.82 50.35 23.97
N PRO A 2 32.56 50.40 24.42
CA PRO A 2 31.40 50.81 23.62
C PRO A 2 30.96 52.26 23.96
N PRO A 3 30.05 52.87 23.18
CA PRO A 3 29.05 53.80 23.70
C PRO A 3 27.66 53.12 23.58
N LYS A 4 26.79 52.94 24.61
CA LYS A 4 26.11 53.87 25.55
C LYS A 4 25.55 55.09 24.81
N GLN A 5 24.24 55.35 24.74
CA GLN A 5 23.30 55.67 25.83
C GLN A 5 21.83 55.43 25.36
N ASN A 6 21.00 54.68 26.11
CA ASN A 6 19.92 55.08 27.04
C ASN A 6 18.70 55.79 26.40
N ARG A 7 17.50 55.17 26.37
CA ARG A 7 16.47 54.98 27.44
C ARG A 7 15.50 56.20 27.44
N VAL A 8 14.16 56.05 27.37
CA VAL A 8 13.25 55.86 28.52
C VAL A 8 11.77 56.00 28.06
N GLN A 9 10.90 55.14 28.61
CA GLN A 9 9.43 55.24 28.92
C GLN A 9 8.46 55.78 27.86
N GLY A 10 7.22 55.28 27.74
CA GLY A 10 6.40 54.44 28.61
C GLY A 10 4.94 54.58 28.20
N GLY A 11 4.03 53.89 28.91
CA GLY A 11 2.60 54.24 28.90
C GLY A 11 1.66 53.18 28.35
N ASN A 12 1.27 52.28 29.24
CA ASN A 12 0.09 51.41 29.17
C ASN A 12 -1.19 52.24 29.35
N ALA A 13 -2.25 52.05 28.55
CA ALA A 13 -3.66 52.15 29.00
C ALA A 13 -4.73 51.97 27.89
N LYS A 14 -5.65 51.04 28.17
CA LYS A 14 -7.13 51.13 28.05
C LYS A 14 -7.86 50.68 26.77
N SER A 15 -8.79 49.76 27.07
CA SER A 15 -9.81 49.09 26.27
C SER A 15 -11.07 49.92 25.96
N ARG A 16 -11.89 49.36 25.03
CA ARG A 16 -13.36 49.43 24.83
C ARG A 16 -13.97 50.49 23.90
N ALA A 17 -14.66 50.00 22.84
CA ALA A 17 -16.10 50.17 22.53
C ALA A 17 -16.40 49.51 21.16
N SER A 18 -17.05 48.35 21.06
CA SER A 18 -18.50 48.12 20.89
C SER A 18 -19.27 49.08 19.97
N ALA A 19 -19.67 48.59 18.80
CA ALA A 19 -20.96 48.89 18.16
C ALA A 19 -21.35 47.80 17.14
N VAL A 20 -22.41 47.04 17.45
CA VAL A 20 -23.24 46.25 16.52
C VAL A 20 -24.66 46.78 16.66
N PRO A 21 -25.44 46.88 15.58
CA PRO A 21 -26.76 46.21 15.56
C PRO A 21 -27.06 45.57 14.18
N GLN A 22 -27.35 44.27 14.10
CA GLN A 22 -28.68 43.62 14.15
C GLN A 22 -29.36 43.42 12.78
N GLY A 23 -29.86 42.19 12.58
CA GLY A 23 -30.78 41.75 11.53
C GLY A 23 -30.32 40.39 10.96
N GLY A 24 -30.82 39.22 11.34
CA GLY A 24 -32.13 38.87 11.87
C GLY A 24 -32.88 38.01 10.85
N ARG A 25 -32.55 36.71 10.72
CA ARG A 25 -33.50 35.73 10.17
C ARG A 25 -33.21 34.32 10.69
N ARG A 26 -33.94 33.95 11.76
CA ARG A 26 -34.07 32.58 12.26
C ARG A 26 -34.92 31.78 11.27
N ARG A 27 -34.52 30.55 10.96
CA ARG A 27 -35.44 29.47 10.57
C ARG A 27 -34.97 28.18 11.22
N ALA A 28 -35.93 27.48 11.80
CA ALA A 28 -35.78 26.39 12.75
C ALA A 28 -35.03 25.18 12.15
N ILE A 29 -34.13 24.59 12.93
CA ILE A 29 -33.53 23.28 12.64
C ILE A 29 -34.51 22.25 13.19
N GLN A 30 -35.16 21.55 12.26
CA GLN A 30 -36.00 20.40 12.51
C GLN A 30 -35.07 19.19 12.61
N GLU A 31 -35.09 18.50 13.75
CA GLU A 31 -34.47 17.19 13.92
C GLU A 31 -35.13 16.22 12.93
N PHE A 32 -34.34 15.68 12.01
CA PHE A 32 -34.69 14.48 11.25
C PHE A 32 -33.56 13.48 11.43
N GLU A 33 -33.86 12.45 12.22
CA GLU A 33 -33.15 11.17 12.21
C GLU A 33 -33.12 10.65 10.77
N GLY A 34 -31.92 10.62 10.19
CA GLY A 34 -31.64 9.99 8.92
C GLY A 34 -30.33 9.25 9.06
N LYS A 35 -30.44 7.91 9.19
CA LYS A 35 -29.34 6.94 9.04
C LYS A 35 -28.26 7.47 8.09
N ARG A 36 -27.13 7.87 8.67
CA ARG A 36 -25.88 7.98 7.92
C ARG A 36 -25.19 6.64 8.04
N ASP A 37 -25.24 5.87 6.96
CA ASP A 37 -24.27 4.81 6.73
C ASP A 37 -22.88 5.46 6.81
N GLN A 38 -22.18 5.14 7.90
CA GLN A 38 -20.79 5.50 8.07
C GLN A 38 -20.02 4.94 6.87
N PRO A 39 -19.20 5.73 6.16
CA PRO A 39 -18.25 5.15 5.24
C PRO A 39 -17.33 4.25 6.06
N SER A 40 -17.39 2.95 5.77
CA SER A 40 -16.59 1.91 6.40
C SER A 40 -15.18 2.41 6.64
N ALA A 41 -14.76 2.36 7.91
CA ALA A 41 -13.41 2.60 8.32
C ALA A 41 -12.49 1.84 7.36
N THR A 42 -11.75 2.59 6.55
CA THR A 42 -10.60 2.05 5.84
C THR A 42 -9.74 1.46 6.94
N HIS A 43 -9.73 0.13 7.03
CA HIS A 43 -8.74 -0.59 7.79
C HIS A 43 -7.41 -0.24 7.13
N ILE A 44 -6.82 0.89 7.55
CA ILE A 44 -5.39 1.12 7.48
C ILE A 44 -4.83 0.03 8.37
N ARG A 45 -4.71 -1.15 7.77
CA ARG A 45 -3.89 -2.22 8.28
C ARG A 45 -2.54 -1.54 8.46
N ALA A 46 -2.16 -1.34 9.72
CA ALA A 46 -0.77 -1.12 10.08
C ALA A 46 -0.04 -2.38 9.63
N GLU A 47 0.22 -2.47 8.32
CA GLU A 47 1.26 -3.32 7.78
C GLU A 47 2.51 -2.74 8.39
N SER A 48 2.90 -3.31 9.53
CA SER A 48 4.26 -3.32 10.00
C SER A 48 5.12 -3.57 8.75
N GLN A 49 5.71 -2.50 8.21
CA GLN A 49 6.45 -2.51 6.96
C GLN A 49 7.54 -3.56 7.10
N GLN A 50 7.29 -4.77 6.61
CA GLN A 50 8.37 -5.70 6.33
C GLN A 50 9.25 -5.00 5.30
N PRO A 51 10.57 -4.93 5.49
CA PRO A 51 11.45 -4.40 4.48
C PRO A 51 11.15 -5.11 3.16
N GLN A 52 10.72 -4.35 2.16
CA GLN A 52 10.58 -4.86 0.80
C GLN A 52 12.00 -4.98 0.24
N TRP A 53 12.57 -6.17 0.40
CA TRP A 53 13.88 -6.47 -0.15
C TRP A 53 13.81 -6.52 -1.67
N THR A 54 14.90 -6.09 -2.30
CA THR A 54 15.07 -6.14 -3.75
C THR A 54 16.38 -6.81 -4.07
N THR A 55 16.59 -7.10 -5.35
CA THR A 55 17.82 -7.72 -5.85
C THR A 55 19.05 -6.81 -5.57
N TYR A 56 18.85 -5.50 -5.41
CA TYR A 56 19.90 -4.52 -5.05
C TYR A 56 20.01 -4.23 -3.54
N SER A 57 19.35 -5.00 -2.69
CA SER A 57 19.44 -4.81 -1.25
C SER A 57 20.81 -5.26 -0.72
N TYR A 58 21.36 -4.49 0.22
CA TYR A 58 22.66 -4.79 0.83
C TYR A 58 22.58 -6.06 1.69
N ILE A 59 23.54 -6.96 1.51
CA ILE A 59 23.72 -8.19 2.30
C ILE A 59 23.80 -7.86 3.79
N LYS A 60 24.51 -6.78 4.15
CA LYS A 60 24.63 -6.30 5.53
C LYS A 60 23.26 -6.04 6.16
N ASP A 61 22.38 -5.34 5.44
CA ASP A 61 21.08 -4.97 5.96
C ASP A 61 20.17 -6.19 6.10
N ILE A 62 20.24 -7.13 5.17
CA ILE A 62 19.49 -8.40 5.22
C ILE A 62 19.96 -9.28 6.39
N LEU A 63 21.27 -9.44 6.55
CA LEU A 63 21.82 -10.31 7.61
C LEU A 63 21.57 -9.72 8.99
N LEU A 64 21.71 -8.41 9.15
CA LEU A 64 21.56 -7.70 10.42
C LEU A 64 20.13 -7.18 10.64
N GLU A 65 19.18 -7.51 9.75
CA GLU A 65 17.77 -7.18 9.91
C GLU A 65 17.23 -7.75 11.23
N ARG A 66 16.46 -6.93 11.96
CA ARG A 66 15.78 -7.30 13.21
C ARG A 66 16.71 -7.89 14.28
N SER A 67 17.93 -7.38 14.43
CA SER A 67 18.59 -7.51 15.73
C SER A 67 17.76 -6.70 16.73
N THR A 68 16.93 -7.38 17.50
CA THR A 68 16.19 -6.88 18.66
C THR A 68 17.05 -5.90 19.44
N LEU A 69 16.47 -4.78 19.91
CA LEU A 69 17.20 -3.77 20.69
C LEU A 69 17.73 -4.32 22.03
N SER A 70 17.44 -5.59 22.37
CA SER A 70 17.88 -6.31 23.57
C SER A 70 19.40 -6.26 23.77
N TYR A 71 20.21 -6.33 22.71
CA TYR A 71 21.67 -6.22 22.86
C TYR A 71 22.14 -4.83 23.32
N LYS A 72 21.32 -3.79 23.08
CA LYS A 72 21.58 -2.43 23.59
C LYS A 72 21.13 -2.26 25.04
N MET A 73 20.34 -3.22 25.56
CA MET A 73 19.95 -3.23 26.96
C MET A 73 21.19 -3.27 27.82
N ARG A 74 21.16 -2.48 28.90
CA ARG A 74 22.26 -2.44 29.86
C ARG A 74 22.02 -3.45 30.98
N LEU A 75 23.09 -3.92 31.61
CA LEU A 75 23.05 -4.93 32.66
C LEU A 75 22.10 -4.57 33.81
N ASN A 76 22.18 -3.33 34.32
CA ASN A 76 21.28 -2.91 35.40
C ASN A 76 19.83 -2.75 34.94
N GLU A 77 19.59 -2.42 33.68
CA GLU A 77 18.24 -2.37 33.12
C GLU A 77 17.64 -3.78 33.01
N PHE A 78 18.46 -4.75 32.60
CA PHE A 78 18.11 -6.17 32.61
C PHE A 78 17.81 -6.67 34.03
N ILE A 79 18.70 -6.41 34.99
CA ILE A 79 18.52 -6.82 36.39
C ILE A 79 17.25 -6.22 36.98
N ARG A 80 17.00 -4.91 36.79
CA ARG A 80 15.75 -4.27 37.25
C ARG A 80 14.51 -4.93 36.67
N SER A 81 14.55 -5.27 35.39
CA SER A 81 13.41 -5.83 34.68
C SER A 81 13.08 -7.27 35.10
N TYR A 82 14.07 -8.06 35.52
CA TYR A 82 13.89 -9.50 35.77
C TYR A 82 14.11 -9.94 37.23
N LEU A 83 14.91 -9.21 38.01
CA LEU A 83 15.27 -9.54 39.40
C LEU A 83 14.83 -8.47 40.41
N GLY A 84 14.61 -7.23 39.96
CA GLY A 84 14.13 -6.11 40.79
C GLY A 84 15.24 -5.14 41.23
N GLU A 85 14.82 -4.02 41.85
CA GLU A 85 15.73 -2.91 42.24
C GLU A 85 16.75 -3.30 43.32
N GLU A 86 16.48 -4.33 44.12
CA GLU A 86 17.36 -4.81 45.20
C GLU A 86 18.70 -5.34 44.68
N TRP A 87 18.73 -5.86 43.44
CA TRP A 87 19.90 -6.52 42.86
C TRP A 87 20.76 -5.60 41.98
N VAL A 88 20.41 -4.31 41.90
CA VAL A 88 21.10 -3.35 41.03
C VAL A 88 22.53 -3.11 41.50
N VAL A 89 23.47 -3.18 40.56
CA VAL A 89 24.90 -2.99 40.86
C VAL A 89 25.25 -1.50 40.89
N GLU A 90 25.80 -1.00 41.99
CA GLU A 90 26.10 0.42 42.21
C GLU A 90 27.33 0.94 41.42
N ARG A 91 28.28 0.07 41.05
CA ARG A 91 29.49 0.48 40.30
C ARG A 91 29.27 0.53 38.78
N ASP A 92 29.88 1.54 38.17
CA ASP A 92 30.22 1.69 36.75
C ASP A 92 29.06 1.65 35.75
N GLY A 93 28.04 2.48 35.98
CA GLY A 93 27.23 3.08 34.92
C GLY A 93 26.63 2.13 33.89
N SER A 94 26.21 0.93 34.30
CA SER A 94 25.43 -0.05 33.51
C SER A 94 26.03 -0.40 32.13
N VAL A 95 26.92 -1.40 32.17
CA VAL A 95 27.59 -2.03 31.03
C VAL A 95 26.57 -2.63 30.05
N VAL A 96 26.86 -2.61 28.75
CA VAL A 96 26.00 -3.25 27.74
C VAL A 96 26.01 -4.77 27.92
N MET A 97 24.87 -5.43 27.73
CA MET A 97 24.77 -6.87 27.94
C MET A 97 25.78 -7.67 27.11
N GLU A 98 26.19 -7.16 25.94
CA GLU A 98 27.25 -7.77 25.12
C GLU A 98 28.58 -7.94 25.87
N ALA A 99 29.03 -6.92 26.60
CA ALA A 99 30.26 -7.01 27.39
C ALA A 99 30.08 -7.92 28.61
N PHE A 100 28.91 -7.88 29.25
CA PHE A 100 28.60 -8.77 30.36
C PHE A 100 28.62 -10.25 29.95
N VAL A 101 28.04 -10.61 28.80
CA VAL A 101 28.03 -11.99 28.30
C VAL A 101 29.44 -12.54 28.04
N LEU A 102 30.38 -11.68 27.61
CA LEU A 102 31.78 -12.05 27.37
C LEU A 102 32.59 -12.25 28.65
N GLY A 103 32.27 -11.49 29.71
CA GLY A 103 33.07 -11.48 30.94
C GLY A 103 32.24 -11.21 32.20
N PRO A 104 31.28 -12.08 32.56
CA PRO A 104 30.30 -11.77 33.61
C PRO A 104 30.93 -11.57 35.00
N THR A 105 31.98 -12.34 35.31
CA THR A 105 32.72 -12.26 36.57
C THR A 105 33.57 -10.99 36.73
N VAL A 106 33.81 -10.26 35.64
CA VAL A 106 34.49 -8.95 35.67
C VAL A 106 33.57 -7.88 36.26
N PHE A 107 32.25 -8.01 36.04
CA PHE A 107 31.25 -7.01 36.43
C PHE A 107 30.51 -7.37 37.71
N ILE A 108 30.26 -8.66 37.94
CA ILE A 108 29.56 -9.14 39.13
C ILE A 108 30.43 -10.16 39.85
N GLN A 109 30.87 -9.83 41.07
CA GLN A 109 31.61 -10.74 41.94
C GLN A 109 30.70 -11.65 42.76
N ASN A 110 29.46 -11.22 43.01
CA ASN A 110 28.47 -12.00 43.75
C ASN A 110 28.02 -13.23 42.93
N GLN A 111 28.48 -14.42 43.36
CA GLN A 111 28.20 -15.68 42.67
C GLN A 111 26.70 -16.05 42.67
N GLN A 112 25.96 -15.72 43.74
CA GLN A 112 24.53 -16.00 43.81
C GLN A 112 23.75 -15.17 42.77
N LEU A 113 24.11 -13.90 42.61
CA LEU A 113 23.50 -13.04 41.60
C LEU A 113 23.83 -13.53 40.17
N LEU A 114 25.07 -13.96 39.91
CA LEU A 114 25.43 -14.54 38.62
C LEU A 114 24.62 -15.81 38.31
N GLU A 115 24.47 -16.70 39.28
CA GLU A 115 23.68 -17.92 39.13
C GLU A 115 22.21 -17.61 38.83
N LEU A 116 21.62 -16.65 39.54
CA LEU A 116 20.26 -16.17 39.26
C LEU A 116 20.14 -15.63 37.84
N ILE A 117 21.08 -14.77 37.41
CA ILE A 117 21.08 -14.21 36.05
C ILE A 117 21.20 -15.31 34.99
N PHE A 118 22.11 -16.26 35.17
CA PHE A 118 22.34 -17.34 34.20
C PHE A 118 21.14 -18.29 34.09
N ASN A 119 20.37 -18.45 35.17
CA ASN A 119 19.17 -19.28 35.16
C ASN A 119 17.95 -18.59 34.51
N LEU A 120 18.01 -17.28 34.22
CA LEU A 120 16.93 -16.58 33.53
C LEU A 120 16.85 -16.97 32.04
N ALA A 121 15.65 -17.35 31.60
CA ALA A 121 15.37 -17.60 30.18
C ALA A 121 15.70 -16.39 29.29
N ALA A 122 15.41 -15.18 29.78
CA ALA A 122 15.72 -13.94 29.08
C ALA A 122 17.23 -13.72 28.85
N TYR A 123 18.07 -14.13 29.81
CA TYR A 123 19.53 -14.07 29.64
C TYR A 123 20.01 -15.08 28.60
N GLN A 124 19.45 -16.30 28.62
CA GLN A 124 19.80 -17.35 27.65
C GLN A 124 19.41 -16.97 26.22
N GLU A 125 18.23 -16.34 26.05
CA GLU A 125 17.78 -15.81 24.76
C GLU A 125 18.71 -14.68 24.28
N LEU A 126 18.97 -13.68 25.13
CA LEU A 126 19.89 -12.58 24.81
C LEU A 126 21.28 -13.08 24.43
N LYS A 127 21.82 -14.04 25.18
CA LYS A 127 23.13 -14.65 24.89
C LYS A 127 23.13 -15.34 23.53
N ARG A 128 22.08 -16.08 23.18
CA ARG A 128 21.94 -16.70 21.85
C ARG A 128 21.86 -15.64 20.75
N GLU A 129 21.06 -14.59 20.93
CA GLU A 129 20.95 -13.49 19.97
C GLU A 129 22.30 -12.81 19.71
N LEU A 130 23.11 -12.60 20.75
CA LEU A 130 24.45 -12.03 20.60
C LEU A 130 25.40 -12.94 19.81
N GLU A 131 25.40 -14.25 20.09
CA GLU A 131 26.22 -15.20 19.34
C GLU A 131 25.78 -15.31 17.87
N GLU A 132 24.47 -15.35 17.61
CA GLU A 132 23.94 -15.30 16.26
C GLU A 132 24.38 -14.02 15.54
N ARG A 133 24.33 -12.87 16.22
CA ARG A 133 24.75 -11.60 15.66
C ARG A 133 26.24 -11.56 15.34
N LYS A 134 27.08 -12.13 16.20
CA LYS A 134 28.52 -12.26 15.97
C LYS A 134 28.78 -13.08 14.70
N ILE A 135 28.14 -14.23 14.56
CA ILE A 135 28.21 -15.09 13.36
C ILE A 135 27.79 -14.31 12.10
N LEU A 136 26.71 -13.53 12.20
CA LEU A 136 26.21 -12.72 11.08
C LEU A 136 27.19 -11.60 10.70
N TRP A 137 27.82 -10.94 11.67
CA TRP A 137 28.85 -9.94 11.42
C TRP A 137 30.08 -10.54 10.74
N GLU A 138 30.57 -11.69 11.22
CA GLU A 138 31.69 -12.41 10.61
C GLU A 138 31.37 -12.77 9.14
N ALA A 139 30.15 -13.22 8.87
CA ALA A 139 29.69 -13.46 7.50
C ALA A 139 29.67 -12.19 6.65
N VAL A 140 29.20 -11.05 7.20
CA VAL A 140 29.22 -9.76 6.50
C VAL A 140 30.65 -9.35 6.14
N TYR A 141 31.59 -9.40 7.11
CA TYR A 141 32.99 -9.05 6.86
C TYR A 141 33.60 -9.94 5.79
N LYS A 142 33.39 -11.25 5.89
CA LYS A 142 33.88 -12.21 4.91
C LYS A 142 33.34 -11.92 3.50
N LEU A 143 32.03 -11.80 3.36
CA LEU A 143 31.38 -11.52 2.07
C LEU A 143 31.87 -10.19 1.48
N HIS A 144 32.04 -9.17 2.31
CA HIS A 144 32.58 -7.88 1.89
C HIS A 144 34.04 -7.97 1.41
N HIS A 145 34.89 -8.77 2.08
CA HIS A 145 36.26 -9.03 1.62
C HIS A 145 36.31 -9.78 0.29
N GLU A 146 35.30 -10.60 0.01
CA GLU A 146 35.12 -11.31 -1.26
C GLU A 146 34.40 -10.46 -2.32
N GLY A 147 34.09 -9.20 -2.02
CA GLY A 147 33.46 -8.26 -2.96
C GLY A 147 31.94 -8.41 -3.13
N LEU A 148 31.27 -9.10 -2.19
CA LEU A 148 29.83 -9.34 -2.20
C LEU A 148 29.13 -8.36 -1.27
N TYR A 149 28.43 -7.41 -1.85
CA TYR A 149 27.72 -6.33 -1.16
C TYR A 149 26.21 -6.44 -1.29
N PHE A 150 25.74 -6.95 -2.43
CA PHE A 150 24.34 -6.92 -2.83
C PHE A 150 23.75 -8.33 -2.99
N LEU A 151 22.42 -8.43 -2.85
CA LEU A 151 21.70 -9.70 -2.91
C LEU A 151 21.75 -10.37 -4.30
N ASP A 152 21.84 -9.58 -5.38
CA ASP A 152 22.02 -10.06 -6.75
C ASP A 152 23.34 -10.81 -6.92
N GLN A 153 24.43 -10.27 -6.37
CA GLN A 153 25.75 -10.92 -6.37
C GLN A 153 25.72 -12.22 -5.59
N TRP A 154 24.98 -12.27 -4.47
CA TRP A 154 24.77 -13.50 -3.72
C TRP A 154 24.08 -14.59 -4.55
N ARG A 155 23.19 -14.24 -5.50
CA ARG A 155 22.50 -15.22 -6.35
C ARG A 155 23.49 -16.10 -7.11
N ASP A 156 24.49 -15.48 -7.72
CA ASP A 156 25.41 -16.14 -8.66
C ASP A 156 26.73 -16.55 -7.98
N TYR A 157 26.89 -16.26 -6.68
CA TYR A 157 28.06 -16.63 -5.91
C TYR A 157 28.17 -18.16 -5.67
N GLU A 158 29.33 -18.74 -5.98
CA GLU A 158 29.59 -20.18 -5.86
C GLU A 158 30.03 -20.59 -4.45
N GLY A 159 30.76 -19.74 -3.72
CA GLY A 159 31.36 -20.06 -2.41
C GLY A 159 30.39 -20.06 -1.22
N LYS A 160 29.08 -20.24 -1.46
CA LYS A 160 28.02 -20.17 -0.44
C LYS A 160 28.24 -21.12 0.72
N ASP A 161 28.83 -22.28 0.47
CA ASP A 161 29.09 -23.31 1.49
C ASP A 161 30.17 -22.90 2.49
N THR A 162 30.98 -21.91 2.15
CA THR A 162 32.01 -21.37 3.03
C THR A 162 31.46 -20.33 4.01
N VAL A 163 30.23 -19.87 3.80
CA VAL A 163 29.55 -18.87 4.65
C VAL A 163 28.81 -19.59 5.77
N ALA A 164 28.79 -18.98 6.96
CA ALA A 164 28.09 -19.54 8.11
C ALA A 164 26.65 -19.97 7.75
N PRO A 165 26.20 -21.17 8.14
CA PRO A 165 24.90 -21.71 7.74
C PRO A 165 23.72 -20.79 8.07
N LEU A 166 23.80 -20.07 9.20
CA LEU A 166 22.79 -19.10 9.63
C LEU A 166 22.64 -17.95 8.62
N ALA A 167 23.77 -17.34 8.23
CA ALA A 167 23.80 -16.24 7.27
C ALA A 167 23.31 -16.71 5.89
N ARG A 168 23.81 -17.87 5.43
CA ARG A 168 23.38 -18.50 4.16
C ARG A 168 21.87 -18.73 4.12
N ARG A 169 21.29 -19.25 5.21
CA ARG A 169 19.84 -19.48 5.31
C ARG A 169 19.04 -18.18 5.22
N LYS A 170 19.47 -17.12 5.90
CA LYS A 170 18.82 -15.79 5.84
C LYS A 170 18.83 -15.24 4.41
N LEU A 171 20.00 -15.19 3.76
CA LEU A 171 20.12 -14.66 2.40
C LEU A 171 19.30 -15.46 1.39
N ASN A 172 19.33 -16.79 1.45
CA ASN A 172 18.55 -17.63 0.54
C ASN A 172 17.04 -17.47 0.73
N ARG A 173 16.59 -17.28 1.98
CA ARG A 173 15.17 -17.01 2.27
C ARG A 173 14.72 -15.71 1.62
N VAL A 174 15.50 -14.64 1.79
CA VAL A 174 15.19 -13.33 1.20
C VAL A 174 15.27 -13.38 -0.32
N LEU A 175 16.33 -13.97 -0.89
CA LEU A 175 16.46 -14.14 -2.35
C LEU A 175 15.26 -14.87 -2.96
N THR A 176 14.80 -15.96 -2.33
CA THR A 176 13.63 -16.72 -2.80
C THR A 176 12.36 -15.87 -2.77
N GLN A 177 12.20 -15.02 -1.76
CA GLN A 177 11.07 -14.11 -1.65
C GLN A 177 11.10 -13.06 -2.77
N VAL A 178 12.24 -12.39 -2.96
CA VAL A 178 12.42 -11.35 -3.99
C VAL A 178 12.13 -11.91 -5.37
N LEU A 179 12.71 -13.05 -5.74
CA LEU A 179 12.50 -13.67 -7.05
C LEU A 179 11.03 -14.08 -7.28
N ARG A 180 10.33 -14.50 -6.22
CA ARG A 180 8.90 -14.83 -6.31
C ARG A 180 8.04 -13.58 -6.55
N GLU A 181 8.37 -12.48 -5.90
CA GLU A 181 7.67 -11.20 -6.06
C GLU A 181 7.94 -10.60 -7.45
N GLU A 182 9.19 -10.55 -7.90
CA GLU A 182 9.55 -10.10 -9.26
C GLU A 182 8.82 -10.90 -10.35
N ARG A 183 8.73 -12.22 -10.19
CA ARG A 183 7.98 -13.08 -11.12
C ARG A 183 6.49 -12.74 -11.15
N ARG A 184 5.87 -12.55 -9.99
CA ARG A 184 4.45 -12.18 -9.90
C ARG A 184 4.18 -10.83 -10.55
N GLU A 185 5.05 -9.86 -10.33
CA GLU A 185 4.94 -8.54 -10.96
C GLU A 185 5.10 -8.62 -12.48
N ALA A 186 6.04 -9.42 -12.98
CA ALA A 186 6.22 -9.63 -14.41
C ALA A 186 4.99 -10.31 -15.05
N GLU A 187 4.41 -11.31 -14.39
CA GLU A 187 3.18 -11.97 -14.84
C GLU A 187 1.99 -11.00 -14.86
N GLU A 188 1.85 -10.15 -13.85
CA GLU A 188 0.80 -9.13 -13.78
C GLU A 188 0.99 -8.03 -14.84
N ARG A 189 2.23 -7.60 -15.09
CA ARG A 189 2.55 -6.68 -16.20
C ARG A 189 2.16 -7.31 -17.55
N ALA A 190 2.57 -8.55 -17.79
CA ALA A 190 2.22 -9.26 -19.02
C ALA A 190 0.70 -9.45 -19.19
N ARG A 191 -0.05 -9.67 -18.09
CA ARG A 191 -1.52 -9.73 -18.12
C ARG A 191 -2.13 -8.39 -18.50
N ARG A 192 -1.66 -7.28 -17.92
CA ARG A 192 -2.11 -5.92 -18.26
C ARG A 192 -1.80 -5.58 -19.71
N ASP A 193 -0.60 -5.90 -20.19
CA ASP A 193 -0.22 -5.67 -21.59
C ASP A 193 -1.11 -6.45 -22.55
N LYS A 194 -1.40 -7.74 -22.24
CA LYS A 194 -2.35 -8.54 -23.02
C LYS A 194 -3.76 -7.94 -23.01
N GLN A 195 -4.26 -7.51 -21.86
CA GLN A 195 -5.57 -6.86 -21.77
C GLN A 195 -5.61 -5.54 -22.55
N GLN A 196 -4.53 -4.76 -22.51
CA GLN A 196 -4.42 -3.52 -23.27
C GLN A 196 -4.40 -3.77 -24.77
N VAL A 197 -3.66 -4.78 -25.24
CA VAL A 197 -3.65 -5.20 -26.65
C VAL A 197 -5.04 -5.67 -27.07
N MET A 198 -5.71 -6.49 -26.26
CA MET A 198 -7.07 -6.95 -26.53
C MET A 198 -8.06 -5.78 -26.58
N PHE A 199 -8.01 -4.85 -25.64
CA PHE A 199 -8.85 -3.66 -25.61
C PHE A 199 -8.61 -2.76 -26.83
N ASN A 200 -7.34 -2.54 -27.19
CA ASN A 200 -6.98 -1.74 -28.36
C ASN A 200 -7.43 -2.41 -29.67
N LEU A 201 -7.32 -3.74 -29.77
CA LEU A 201 -7.80 -4.50 -30.92
C LEU A 201 -9.32 -4.42 -31.01
N PHE A 202 -10.03 -4.59 -29.88
CA PHE A 202 -11.48 -4.45 -29.80
C PHE A 202 -11.91 -3.06 -30.25
N ALA A 203 -11.31 -2.00 -29.71
CA ALA A 203 -11.58 -0.61 -30.11
C ALA A 203 -11.31 -0.36 -31.61
N LYS A 204 -10.24 -0.95 -32.17
CA LYS A 204 -9.95 -0.85 -33.62
C LYS A 204 -10.95 -1.62 -34.49
N ILE A 205 -11.40 -2.79 -34.04
CA ILE A 205 -12.43 -3.58 -34.72
C ILE A 205 -13.76 -2.82 -34.67
N GLU A 206 -14.15 -2.29 -33.52
CA GLU A 206 -15.32 -1.42 -33.41
C GLU A 206 -15.18 -0.21 -34.35
N ASP A 207 -14.03 0.48 -34.35
CA ASP A 207 -13.82 1.60 -35.24
C ASP A 207 -13.78 1.19 -36.72
N LEU A 208 -13.29 0.01 -37.11
CA LEU A 208 -13.34 -0.50 -38.50
C LEU A 208 -14.77 -0.87 -38.91
N LEU A 209 -15.48 -1.62 -38.07
CA LEU A 209 -16.86 -2.06 -38.32
C LEU A 209 -17.84 -0.89 -38.32
N PHE A 210 -17.57 0.13 -37.50
CA PHE A 210 -18.50 1.22 -37.23
C PHE A 210 -17.98 2.60 -37.64
N ARG A 211 -16.87 2.72 -38.39
CA ARG A 211 -16.22 4.00 -38.82
C ARG A 211 -17.13 5.02 -39.50
N GLY A 212 -18.33 4.61 -39.94
CA GLY A 212 -19.42 5.48 -40.37
C GLY A 212 -20.79 5.18 -39.74
N ARG A 213 -20.93 4.15 -38.89
CA ARG A 213 -22.21 3.61 -38.37
C ARG A 213 -22.47 3.91 -36.88
N VAL A 214 -21.48 4.43 -36.13
CA VAL A 214 -21.62 4.77 -34.69
C VAL A 214 -22.69 5.82 -34.40
N ARG A 215 -22.93 6.78 -35.30
CA ARG A 215 -23.98 7.80 -35.06
C ARG A 215 -25.39 7.22 -35.16
N VAL A 216 -25.57 6.15 -35.92
CA VAL A 216 -26.89 5.68 -36.30
C VAL A 216 -27.36 4.51 -35.44
N MET A 217 -26.48 3.67 -34.88
CA MET A 217 -26.87 2.71 -33.82
C MET A 217 -27.29 3.40 -32.50
N LYS A 218 -26.92 4.67 -32.32
CA LYS A 218 -27.34 5.53 -31.20
C LYS A 218 -28.51 6.47 -31.55
N ILE A 219 -29.05 6.39 -32.77
CA ILE A 219 -30.22 7.18 -33.15
C ILE A 219 -31.45 6.63 -32.40
N LYS A 220 -32.34 7.51 -31.97
CA LYS A 220 -33.63 7.09 -31.43
C LYS A 220 -34.50 6.57 -32.57
N LEU A 221 -35.30 5.55 -32.31
CA LEU A 221 -36.23 4.97 -33.26
C LEU A 221 -37.12 6.04 -33.92
N ASN A 222 -37.68 6.97 -33.14
CA ASN A 222 -38.51 8.03 -33.71
C ASN A 222 -37.75 8.98 -34.65
N ASP A 223 -36.49 9.30 -34.35
CA ASP A 223 -35.68 10.16 -35.21
C ASP A 223 -35.38 9.45 -36.55
N PHE A 224 -35.15 8.14 -36.51
CA PHE A 224 -35.06 7.30 -37.72
C PHE A 224 -36.38 7.28 -38.51
N LEU A 225 -37.51 7.07 -37.84
CA LEU A 225 -38.83 7.04 -38.50
C LEU A 225 -39.19 8.40 -39.12
N THR A 226 -38.77 9.52 -38.51
CA THR A 226 -38.94 10.85 -39.10
C THR A 226 -38.10 11.04 -40.36
N LEU A 227 -36.85 10.56 -40.35
CA LEU A 227 -35.93 10.74 -41.47
C LEU A 227 -36.23 9.81 -42.65
N GLU A 228 -36.58 8.56 -42.38
CA GLU A 228 -36.66 7.50 -43.40
C GLU A 228 -38.10 7.02 -43.68
N MET A 229 -39.03 7.27 -42.76
CA MET A 229 -40.41 6.76 -42.85
C MET A 229 -41.47 7.87 -42.79
N GLU A 230 -41.10 9.13 -43.01
CA GLU A 230 -42.00 10.31 -42.97
C GLU A 230 -42.80 10.42 -41.65
N GLY A 231 -42.26 9.87 -40.57
CA GLY A 231 -42.91 9.83 -39.25
C GLY A 231 -43.93 8.72 -39.08
N ARG A 232 -44.10 7.81 -40.06
CA ARG A 232 -44.95 6.62 -39.92
C ARG A 232 -44.38 5.69 -38.84
N GLY A 233 -45.25 5.14 -37.99
CA GLY A 233 -44.88 4.26 -36.88
C GLY A 233 -44.41 4.97 -35.59
N ILE A 234 -44.41 6.31 -35.56
CA ILE A 234 -44.09 7.08 -34.35
C ILE A 234 -45.19 6.91 -33.30
N LEU A 235 -44.82 6.30 -32.17
CA LEU A 235 -45.69 6.11 -31.02
C LEU A 235 -45.08 6.77 -29.77
N ARG A 236 -45.93 7.11 -28.80
CA ARG A 236 -45.46 7.59 -27.48
C ARG A 236 -44.55 6.55 -26.81
N ALA A 237 -44.85 5.27 -26.97
CA ALA A 237 -44.11 4.16 -26.37
C ALA A 237 -42.66 4.02 -26.87
N ASN A 238 -42.36 4.54 -28.07
CA ASN A 238 -41.07 4.31 -28.75
C ASN A 238 -40.12 5.50 -28.71
N ARG A 239 -40.53 6.60 -28.05
CA ARG A 239 -39.86 7.90 -28.11
C ARG A 239 -38.42 7.92 -27.61
N ASN A 240 -38.04 6.96 -26.76
CA ASN A 240 -36.68 6.86 -26.20
C ASN A 240 -36.00 5.52 -26.53
N VAL A 241 -36.58 4.74 -27.43
CA VAL A 241 -35.99 3.46 -27.84
C VAL A 241 -34.84 3.74 -28.78
N LEU A 242 -33.68 3.14 -28.53
CA LEU A 242 -32.56 3.19 -29.48
C LEU A 242 -32.84 2.22 -30.62
N LEU A 243 -32.45 2.59 -31.84
CA LEU A 243 -32.70 1.76 -33.01
C LEU A 243 -32.11 0.34 -32.87
N ARG A 244 -30.99 0.19 -32.13
CA ARG A 244 -30.42 -1.12 -31.80
C ARG A 244 -31.34 -2.00 -30.93
N ASP A 245 -32.06 -1.39 -29.99
CA ASP A 245 -32.93 -2.11 -29.05
C ASP A 245 -34.26 -2.50 -29.76
N PHE A 246 -34.66 -1.71 -30.77
CA PHE A 246 -35.77 -2.03 -31.66
C PHE A 246 -35.49 -3.26 -32.54
N ILE A 247 -34.28 -3.37 -33.12
CA ILE A 247 -33.91 -4.48 -34.01
C ILE A 247 -34.04 -5.85 -33.32
N SER A 248 -33.76 -5.91 -32.01
CA SER A 248 -33.85 -7.15 -31.23
C SER A 248 -35.29 -7.66 -31.03
N ASP A 249 -36.26 -6.75 -30.94
CA ASP A 249 -37.67 -7.10 -30.69
C ASP A 249 -38.62 -6.00 -31.25
N PRO A 250 -38.80 -5.94 -32.58
CA PRO A 250 -39.45 -4.78 -33.19
C PRO A 250 -40.97 -4.79 -33.05
N THR A 251 -41.59 -5.96 -32.90
CA THR A 251 -43.05 -6.13 -32.68
C THR A 251 -43.50 -5.55 -31.34
N ARG A 252 -42.60 -5.49 -30.35
CA ARG A 252 -42.86 -4.84 -29.06
C ARG A 252 -43.11 -3.34 -29.17
N TYR A 253 -42.46 -2.71 -30.13
CA TYR A 253 -42.47 -1.26 -30.30
C TYR A 253 -43.41 -0.85 -31.42
N ILE A 254 -43.52 -1.60 -32.50
CA ILE A 254 -44.45 -1.33 -33.61
C ILE A 254 -45.42 -2.50 -33.72
N PRO A 255 -46.60 -2.42 -33.06
CA PRO A 255 -47.58 -3.50 -33.06
C PRO A 255 -48.31 -3.65 -34.41
N ASP A 256 -48.32 -2.59 -35.22
CA ASP A 256 -48.89 -2.60 -36.55
C ASP A 256 -47.99 -3.40 -37.49
N ALA A 257 -48.46 -4.60 -37.87
CA ALA A 257 -47.70 -5.52 -38.71
C ALA A 257 -47.48 -4.98 -40.14
N GLY A 258 -48.36 -4.11 -40.66
CA GLY A 258 -48.20 -3.50 -41.98
C GLY A 258 -47.10 -2.45 -41.96
N VAL A 259 -47.15 -1.53 -41.00
CA VAL A 259 -46.12 -0.50 -40.81
C VAL A 259 -44.78 -1.13 -40.46
N LEU A 260 -44.77 -2.18 -39.63
CA LEU A 260 -43.55 -2.92 -39.32
C LEU A 260 -42.97 -3.62 -40.56
N GLY A 261 -43.82 -4.17 -41.42
CA GLY A 261 -43.40 -4.79 -42.69
C GLY A 261 -42.74 -3.79 -43.64
N GLU A 262 -43.30 -2.58 -43.76
CA GLU A 262 -42.73 -1.49 -44.56
C GLU A 262 -41.37 -1.04 -44.01
N ILE A 263 -41.27 -0.87 -42.69
CA ILE A 263 -40.00 -0.55 -42.03
C ILE A 263 -38.97 -1.64 -42.30
N GLN A 264 -39.37 -2.91 -42.22
CA GLN A 264 -38.47 -4.03 -42.44
C GLN A 264 -38.01 -4.17 -43.91
N ALA A 265 -38.82 -3.69 -44.85
CA ALA A 265 -38.53 -3.68 -46.28
C ALA A 265 -37.71 -2.47 -46.72
N ALA A 266 -37.58 -1.42 -45.90
CA ALA A 266 -36.77 -0.25 -46.23
C ALA A 266 -35.29 -0.64 -46.37
N ASP A 267 -34.65 -0.24 -47.47
CA ASP A 267 -33.22 -0.49 -47.72
C ASP A 267 -32.34 0.04 -46.59
N ALA A 268 -32.76 1.18 -46.03
CA ALA A 268 -32.17 1.74 -44.82
C ALA A 268 -32.18 0.68 -43.71
N TYR A 269 -33.34 0.12 -43.33
CA TYR A 269 -33.53 -0.91 -42.30
C TYR A 269 -32.77 -2.23 -42.60
N ALA A 270 -32.78 -2.69 -43.84
CA ALA A 270 -32.09 -3.91 -44.28
C ALA A 270 -30.56 -3.83 -44.09
N GLY A 271 -29.99 -2.63 -44.30
CA GLY A 271 -28.59 -2.33 -43.96
C GLY A 271 -28.24 -2.43 -42.46
N TRP A 272 -29.24 -2.39 -41.56
CA TRP A 272 -29.07 -2.57 -40.11
C TRP A 272 -29.27 -4.01 -39.63
N LYS A 273 -30.21 -4.75 -40.24
CA LYS A 273 -30.56 -6.13 -39.85
C LYS A 273 -29.54 -7.17 -40.33
N GLY A 274 -28.79 -6.89 -41.41
CA GLY A 274 -27.75 -7.76 -41.97
C GLY A 274 -26.39 -7.72 -41.24
N LEU A 275 -26.37 -7.26 -39.99
CA LEU A 275 -25.20 -7.24 -39.09
C LEU A 275 -25.27 -8.40 -38.09
#